data_AF-A0A2V5H0L4-F1
#
_entry.id   AF-A0A2V5H0L4-F1
#
_cell.length_a   1.000
_cell.length_b   1.000
_cell.length_c   1.000
_cell.angle_alpha   90.00
_cell.angle_beta   90.00
_cell.angle_gamma   90.00
#
_symmetry.space_group_name_H-M   'P 1'
#
loop_
_entity.id
_entity.type
_entity.pdbx_description
1 polymer ?
#
loop_
_entity_poly.entity_id
_entity_poly.type
_entity_poly.pdbx_seq_one_letter_code
_entity_poly.pdbx_strand_id
1 'polypeptide(L)'
;MHLSYLSLFTLAASLTAAIAPPAASPTPTTLVTVSKVNSAAAAAAPSPTQPGIASNCNAYHLVASGETCASIATTAGISLTDFYSWNSGVGSGCTALWLGYYVCVGVGSTATTTTTSTTTTVAVSTPTPTQTGMVSNCNTFYLVASGDTCTTVATKEGITVQNIVTWNPAVGTGCTNMWYGYYICVGVSG
;
A
#
# COMPACT_ATOMS: atom_id res chain seq x y z
N MET A 1 43.29 92.13 -46.97
CA MET A 1 41.87 92.00 -47.32
C MET A 1 41.30 90.84 -46.54
N HIS A 2 40.15 91.04 -45.91
CA HIS A 2 39.15 90.00 -45.61
C HIS A 2 39.53 88.88 -44.61
N LEU A 3 38.73 88.51 -43.61
CA LEU A 3 37.43 88.99 -43.17
C LEU A 3 37.02 88.20 -41.91
N SER A 4 36.20 88.85 -41.07
CA SER A 4 34.93 88.31 -40.55
C SER A 4 34.83 87.23 -39.46
N TYR A 5 34.14 87.69 -38.42
CA TYR A 5 33.00 87.09 -37.69
C TYR A 5 33.23 86.02 -36.61
N LEU A 6 33.06 86.51 -35.37
CA LEU A 6 32.67 85.82 -34.14
C LEU A 6 31.12 85.76 -34.07
N SER A 7 30.52 84.61 -33.77
CA SER A 7 29.18 84.40 -33.14
C SER A 7 28.83 82.90 -33.24
N LEU A 8 28.80 82.12 -32.15
CA LEU A 8 27.75 81.96 -31.11
C LEU A 8 26.57 81.05 -31.51
N PHE A 9 26.34 80.05 -30.65
CA PHE A 9 25.13 79.22 -30.43
C PHE A 9 24.67 78.33 -31.61
N THR A 10 24.22 77.08 -31.47
CA THR A 10 23.47 76.40 -30.40
C THR A 10 23.45 74.88 -30.68
N LEU A 11 23.10 74.09 -29.65
CA LEU A 11 22.82 72.64 -29.63
C LEU A 11 22.00 72.09 -30.81
N ALA A 12 22.23 70.82 -31.17
CA ALA A 12 21.24 69.74 -31.01
C ALA A 12 21.78 68.37 -31.48
N ALA A 13 21.57 67.36 -30.64
CA ALA A 13 21.74 65.95 -30.95
C ALA A 13 20.69 65.47 -31.96
N SER A 14 20.96 64.38 -32.68
CA SER A 14 19.97 63.33 -33.03
C SER A 14 20.66 62.11 -33.65
N LEU A 15 20.58 60.98 -32.94
CA LEU A 15 20.93 59.63 -33.39
C LEU A 15 19.83 59.11 -34.33
N THR A 16 20.19 58.64 -35.52
CA THR A 16 19.32 57.84 -36.39
C THR A 16 19.52 56.36 -36.08
N ALA A 17 18.60 55.76 -35.32
CA ALA A 17 18.52 54.32 -35.13
C ALA A 17 17.62 53.70 -36.21
N ALA A 18 18.17 52.77 -36.99
CA ALA A 18 17.46 52.00 -38.00
C ALA A 18 16.61 50.89 -37.37
N ILE A 19 15.52 50.58 -38.06
CA ILE A 19 14.36 49.78 -37.68
C ILE A 19 14.69 48.27 -37.70
N ALA A 20 14.41 47.56 -36.61
CA ALA A 20 14.48 46.10 -36.50
C ALA A 20 13.05 45.48 -36.55
N PRO A 21 12.90 44.24 -37.07
CA PRO A 21 11.60 43.58 -37.27
C PRO A 21 10.89 43.13 -35.96
N PRO A 22 9.57 42.85 -36.00
CA PRO A 22 8.76 42.62 -34.81
C PRO A 22 8.75 41.18 -34.27
N ALA A 23 8.76 41.12 -32.92
CA ALA A 23 8.06 40.21 -32.01
C ALA A 23 8.31 38.68 -32.05
N ALA A 24 8.91 38.20 -30.95
CA ALA A 24 8.36 37.05 -30.21
C ALA A 24 8.52 37.30 -28.70
N SER A 25 7.40 37.34 -27.98
CA SER A 25 7.33 37.53 -26.52
C SER A 25 7.73 36.24 -25.79
N PRO A 26 8.57 36.28 -24.74
CA PRO A 26 8.82 35.09 -23.91
C PRO A 26 7.62 34.83 -23.00
N THR A 27 7.03 33.64 -23.13
CA THR A 27 5.99 33.12 -22.24
C THR A 27 6.52 33.03 -20.79
N PRO A 28 5.74 33.40 -19.76
CA PRO A 28 6.18 33.29 -18.37
C PRO A 28 6.42 31.81 -18.02
N THR A 29 7.67 31.48 -17.70
CA THR A 29 8.07 30.15 -17.23
C THR A 29 7.71 30.02 -15.75
N THR A 30 6.74 29.16 -15.43
CA THR A 30 6.43 28.78 -14.06
C THR A 30 7.57 27.94 -13.48
N LEU A 31 8.24 28.45 -12.45
CA LEU A 31 9.19 27.69 -11.64
C LEU A 31 8.40 26.65 -10.82
N VAL A 32 8.50 25.38 -11.20
CA VAL A 32 8.04 24.26 -10.38
C VAL A 32 9.15 23.96 -9.37
N THR A 33 8.91 24.32 -8.11
CA THR A 33 9.72 23.84 -6.98
C THR A 33 9.55 22.33 -6.90
N VAL A 34 10.54 21.57 -7.37
CA VAL A 34 10.60 20.12 -7.16
C VAL A 34 10.94 19.90 -5.70
N SER A 35 9.90 19.69 -4.88
CA SER A 35 10.06 19.03 -3.60
C SER A 35 10.70 17.67 -3.86
N LYS A 36 11.93 17.49 -3.41
CA LYS A 36 12.60 16.19 -3.35
C LYS A 36 11.75 15.28 -2.46
N VAL A 37 10.83 14.55 -3.06
CA VAL A 37 10.33 13.33 -2.45
C VAL A 37 11.52 12.37 -2.51
N ASN A 38 12.07 12.05 -1.35
CA ASN A 38 12.91 10.87 -1.18
C ASN A 38 12.01 9.64 -1.41
N SER A 39 11.62 9.42 -2.67
CA SER A 39 11.27 8.10 -3.16
C SER A 39 12.59 7.34 -3.17
N ALA A 40 12.91 6.72 -2.02
CA ALA A 40 13.91 5.67 -2.01
C ALA A 40 13.45 4.65 -3.06
N ALA A 41 14.15 4.60 -4.18
CA ALA A 41 14.07 3.45 -5.07
C ALA A 41 14.18 2.22 -4.18
N ALA A 42 13.22 1.29 -4.29
CA ALA A 42 13.27 0.03 -3.58
C ALA A 42 14.67 -0.56 -3.79
N ALA A 43 15.48 -0.58 -2.73
CA ALA A 43 16.82 -1.13 -2.81
C ALA A 43 16.67 -2.56 -3.30
N ALA A 44 17.39 -2.92 -4.37
CA ALA A 44 17.40 -4.29 -4.86
C ALA A 44 17.80 -5.22 -3.70
N ALA A 45 17.13 -6.37 -3.59
CA ALA A 45 17.45 -7.35 -2.56
C ALA A 45 18.96 -7.69 -2.60
N PRO A 46 19.64 -7.78 -1.45
CA PRO A 46 21.06 -8.13 -1.41
C PRO A 46 21.27 -9.58 -1.87
N SER A 47 22.45 -9.91 -2.38
CA SER A 47 22.79 -11.26 -2.85
C SER A 47 24.04 -11.79 -2.13
N PRO A 48 24.10 -13.09 -1.78
CA PRO A 48 23.09 -14.12 -2.02
C PRO A 48 21.99 -14.14 -0.94
N THR A 49 20.73 -14.29 -1.36
CA THR A 49 19.61 -14.56 -0.44
C THR A 49 19.42 -16.06 -0.22
N GLN A 50 19.03 -16.44 0.98
CA GLN A 50 18.61 -17.81 1.23
C GLN A 50 17.25 -18.09 0.55
N PRO A 51 17.04 -19.24 -0.11
CA PRO A 51 15.74 -19.61 -0.66
C PRO A 51 14.63 -19.59 0.41
N GLY A 52 13.41 -19.23 0.03
CA GLY A 52 12.26 -19.24 0.94
C GLY A 52 12.09 -17.97 1.79
N ILE A 53 12.84 -16.90 1.50
CA ILE A 53 12.54 -15.55 2.00
C ILE A 53 11.19 -15.07 1.46
N ALA A 54 10.40 -14.41 2.31
CA ALA A 54 9.13 -13.79 1.94
C ALA A 54 9.28 -12.77 0.81
N SER A 55 8.34 -12.78 -0.12
CA SER A 55 8.36 -11.93 -1.32
C SER A 55 8.26 -10.44 -1.02
N ASN A 56 7.70 -10.07 0.14
CA ASN A 56 7.60 -8.70 0.63
C ASN A 56 8.74 -8.31 1.58
N CYS A 57 9.86 -9.04 1.60
CA CYS A 57 11.00 -8.69 2.44
C CYS A 57 11.60 -7.33 2.04
N ASN A 58 11.72 -6.41 3.00
CA ASN A 58 12.29 -5.08 2.80
C ASN A 58 13.50 -4.80 3.70
N ALA A 59 13.82 -5.68 4.67
CA ALA A 59 14.99 -5.60 5.50
C ALA A 59 15.65 -6.97 5.63
N TYR A 60 16.97 -7.00 5.49
CA TYR A 60 17.75 -8.23 5.37
C TYR A 60 18.87 -8.25 6.40
N HIS A 61 19.17 -9.45 6.91
CA HIS A 61 20.28 -9.72 7.81
C HIS A 61 21.22 -10.74 7.17
N LEU A 62 22.52 -10.45 7.15
CA LEU A 62 23.54 -11.39 6.67
C LEU A 62 23.91 -12.33 7.81
N VAL A 63 23.66 -13.62 7.65
CA VAL A 63 23.94 -14.62 8.68
C VAL A 63 25.45 -14.73 8.91
N ALA A 64 25.88 -14.40 10.13
CA ALA A 64 27.25 -14.53 10.60
C ALA A 64 27.49 -15.85 11.35
N SER A 65 28.76 -16.19 11.55
CA SER A 65 29.13 -17.40 12.29
C SER A 65 28.65 -17.36 13.73
N GLY A 66 27.97 -18.42 14.16
CA GLY A 66 27.48 -18.59 15.53
C GLY A 66 26.10 -17.98 15.80
N GLU A 67 25.46 -17.39 14.80
CA GLU A 67 24.09 -16.88 14.95
C GLU A 67 23.04 -17.99 14.90
N THR A 68 21.92 -17.74 15.58
CA THR A 68 20.72 -18.57 15.56
C THR A 68 19.53 -17.73 15.09
N CYS A 69 18.45 -18.37 14.65
CA CYS A 69 17.22 -17.67 14.29
C CYS A 69 16.69 -16.83 15.46
N ALA A 70 16.85 -17.30 16.70
CA ALA A 70 16.45 -16.57 17.91
C ALA A 70 17.31 -15.32 18.15
N SER A 71 18.64 -15.42 17.99
CA SER A 71 19.54 -14.27 18.17
C SER A 71 19.34 -13.21 17.08
N ILE A 72 19.09 -13.63 15.84
CA ILE A 72 18.79 -12.73 14.72
C ILE A 72 17.45 -12.03 14.94
N ALA A 73 16.39 -12.78 15.28
CA ALA A 73 15.06 -12.22 15.55
C ALA A 73 15.10 -11.19 16.70
N THR A 74 15.80 -11.52 17.79
CA THR A 74 15.99 -10.60 18.92
C THR A 74 16.72 -9.33 18.52
N THR A 75 17.78 -9.45 17.72
CA THR A 75 18.59 -8.32 17.24
C THR A 75 17.79 -7.40 16.32
N ALA A 76 16.93 -7.99 15.48
CA ALA A 76 16.01 -7.26 14.61
C ALA A 76 14.76 -6.72 15.35
N GLY A 77 14.54 -7.10 16.60
CA GLY A 77 13.37 -6.67 17.39
C GLY A 77 12.05 -7.29 16.93
N ILE A 78 12.10 -8.49 16.32
CA ILE A 78 10.92 -9.21 15.80
C ILE A 78 10.67 -10.51 16.57
N SER A 79 9.45 -11.04 16.50
CA SER A 79 9.19 -12.34 17.11
C SER A 79 9.86 -13.47 16.32
N LEU A 80 10.25 -14.54 17.02
CA LEU A 80 10.80 -15.73 16.35
C LEU A 80 9.79 -16.37 15.39
N THR A 81 8.50 -16.27 15.69
CA THR A 81 7.41 -16.71 14.82
C THR A 81 7.39 -15.92 13.51
N ASP A 82 7.51 -14.59 13.59
CA ASP A 82 7.57 -13.73 12.41
C ASP A 82 8.79 -14.06 11.55
N PHE A 83 9.96 -14.21 12.19
CA PHE A 83 11.18 -14.61 11.52
C PHE A 83 11.00 -15.93 10.75
N TYR A 84 10.40 -16.96 11.35
CA TYR A 84 10.12 -18.22 10.64
C TYR A 84 9.11 -18.05 9.51
N SER A 85 8.08 -17.23 9.71
CA SER A 85 7.07 -16.96 8.67
C SER A 85 7.68 -16.27 7.45
N TRP A 86 8.70 -15.43 7.65
CA TRP A 86 9.37 -14.70 6.57
C TRP A 86 10.53 -15.47 5.94
N ASN A 87 10.93 -16.60 6.52
CA ASN A 87 12.12 -17.35 6.10
C ASN A 87 11.86 -18.86 6.08
N SER A 88 10.91 -19.30 5.27
CA SER A 88 10.53 -20.73 5.19
C SER A 88 11.71 -21.69 4.92
N GLY A 89 12.77 -21.22 4.25
CA GLY A 89 13.95 -22.03 3.94
C GLY A 89 14.90 -22.28 5.11
N VAL A 90 14.75 -21.63 6.28
CA VAL A 90 15.59 -21.90 7.47
C VAL A 90 15.18 -23.18 8.20
N GLY A 91 14.07 -23.79 7.79
CA GLY A 91 13.55 -25.03 8.36
C GLY A 91 12.87 -24.85 9.72
N SER A 92 12.04 -25.82 10.08
CA SER A 92 11.40 -25.88 11.39
C SER A 92 12.46 -25.98 12.49
N GLY A 93 12.50 -25.02 13.42
CA GLY A 93 13.47 -25.01 14.50
C GLY A 93 14.88 -24.55 14.07
N CYS A 94 15.01 -23.78 12.99
CA CYS A 94 16.28 -23.17 12.56
C CYS A 94 17.35 -24.17 12.10
N THR A 95 16.96 -25.33 11.57
CA THR A 95 17.89 -26.41 11.21
C THR A 95 18.68 -26.14 9.93
N ALA A 96 18.28 -25.13 9.14
CA ALA A 96 18.84 -24.83 7.84
C ALA A 96 19.21 -23.36 7.69
N LEU A 97 19.68 -22.68 8.75
CA LEU A 97 20.19 -21.30 8.65
C LEU A 97 21.56 -21.29 7.94
N TRP A 98 21.67 -20.66 6.77
CA TRP A 98 22.89 -20.71 5.95
C TRP A 98 23.83 -19.54 6.24
N LEU A 99 25.03 -19.85 6.71
CA LEU A 99 26.09 -18.86 6.92
C LEU A 99 26.47 -18.15 5.62
N GLY A 100 26.57 -16.82 5.66
CA GLY A 100 26.93 -15.99 4.50
C GLY A 100 25.77 -15.73 3.52
N TYR A 101 24.54 -16.12 3.86
CA TYR A 101 23.34 -15.79 3.10
C TYR A 101 22.51 -14.74 3.84
N TYR A 102 21.79 -13.92 3.08
CA TYR A 102 20.82 -12.98 3.63
C TYR A 102 19.52 -13.70 3.98
N VAL A 103 18.97 -13.39 5.15
CA VAL A 103 17.63 -13.77 5.62
C VAL A 103 16.78 -12.52 5.86
N CYS A 104 15.47 -12.67 5.81
CA CYS A 104 14.53 -11.58 6.04
C CYS A 104 14.37 -11.26 7.52
N VAL A 105 14.54 -9.99 7.88
CA VAL A 105 14.31 -9.49 9.25
C VAL A 105 13.33 -8.33 9.30
N GLY A 106 12.76 -7.98 8.16
CA GLY A 106 11.65 -7.07 8.07
C GLY A 106 10.96 -7.28 6.74
N VAL A 107 9.65 -7.36 6.81
CA VAL A 107 8.82 -7.25 5.62
C VAL A 107 8.32 -5.83 5.52
N GLY A 108 8.22 -5.34 4.30
CA GLY A 108 7.43 -4.14 4.08
C GLY A 108 6.01 -4.46 4.50
N SER A 109 5.35 -3.47 5.10
CA SER A 109 3.95 -3.25 4.75
C SER A 109 3.93 -2.91 3.26
N THR A 110 4.10 -3.93 2.44
CA THR A 110 3.55 -3.95 1.11
C THR A 110 2.07 -3.77 1.37
N ALA A 111 1.62 -2.51 1.25
CA ALA A 111 0.37 -2.26 0.61
C ALA A 111 0.44 -3.08 -0.66
N THR A 112 -0.12 -4.29 -0.59
CA THR A 112 -0.32 -5.12 -1.75
C THR A 112 -0.90 -4.16 -2.77
N THR A 113 -0.30 -4.08 -3.95
CA THR A 113 -1.02 -3.58 -5.11
C THR A 113 -2.09 -4.64 -5.47
N THR A 114 -2.89 -5.04 -4.49
CA THR A 114 -4.29 -5.31 -4.66
C THR A 114 -4.83 -3.94 -5.00
N THR A 115 -5.53 -3.82 -6.12
CA THR A 115 -6.37 -2.66 -6.43
C THR A 115 -7.04 -2.14 -5.16
N THR A 116 -6.49 -1.06 -4.61
CA THR A 116 -7.06 -0.30 -3.49
C THR A 116 -8.34 0.33 -4.00
N SER A 117 -9.47 -0.35 -3.84
CA SER A 117 -10.70 0.35 -3.52
C SER A 117 -10.58 0.75 -2.06
N THR A 118 -10.19 2.00 -1.86
CA THR A 118 -10.24 2.69 -0.57
C THR A 118 -11.63 2.51 0.01
N THR A 119 -11.75 1.72 1.07
CA THR A 119 -12.88 1.87 2.00
C THR A 119 -12.32 1.94 3.41
N THR A 120 -12.35 3.18 3.90
CA THR A 120 -12.25 3.59 5.29
C THR A 120 -12.85 2.52 6.21
N THR A 121 -12.02 1.76 6.91
CA THR A 121 -12.48 0.81 7.92
C THR A 121 -12.98 1.58 9.13
N VAL A 122 -14.26 1.92 9.10
CA VAL A 122 -15.03 2.17 10.32
C VAL A 122 -15.09 0.81 11.03
N ALA A 123 -14.61 0.73 12.27
CA ALA A 123 -14.71 -0.48 13.06
C ALA A 123 -16.19 -0.85 13.21
N VAL A 124 -16.63 -1.87 12.47
CA VAL A 124 -17.99 -2.40 12.60
C VAL A 124 -18.00 -3.30 13.83
N SER A 125 -18.70 -2.86 14.89
CA SER A 125 -18.95 -3.72 16.05
C SER A 125 -19.84 -4.87 15.63
N THR A 126 -19.38 -6.11 15.83
CA THR A 126 -20.19 -7.31 15.60
C THR A 126 -21.44 -7.30 16.48
N PRO A 127 -22.66 -7.34 15.91
CA PRO A 127 -23.88 -7.36 16.69
C PRO A 127 -24.06 -8.69 17.42
N THR A 128 -24.90 -8.73 18.46
CA THR A 128 -25.24 -9.95 19.20
C THR A 128 -26.75 -10.18 19.19
N PRO A 129 -27.22 -11.45 19.20
CA PRO A 129 -26.44 -12.69 19.16
C PRO A 129 -26.04 -13.12 17.75
N THR A 130 -24.91 -13.81 17.59
CA THR A 130 -24.45 -14.40 16.32
C THR A 130 -24.40 -15.92 16.42
N GLN A 131 -24.51 -16.61 15.29
CA GLN A 131 -24.30 -18.06 15.27
C GLN A 131 -22.81 -18.40 15.41
N THR A 132 -22.52 -19.53 16.06
CA THR A 132 -21.13 -20.00 16.23
C THR A 132 -20.44 -20.22 14.89
N GLY A 133 -19.16 -19.87 14.82
CA GLY A 133 -18.32 -20.15 13.65
C GLY A 133 -18.44 -19.14 12.51
N MET A 134 -19.21 -18.06 12.67
CA MET A 134 -19.23 -16.94 11.72
C MET A 134 -17.81 -16.38 11.52
N VAL A 135 -17.45 -16.10 10.26
CA VAL A 135 -16.11 -15.63 9.88
C VAL A 135 -15.71 -14.32 10.56
N SER A 136 -14.43 -14.19 10.90
CA SER A 136 -13.90 -13.04 11.66
C SER A 136 -13.78 -11.76 10.86
N ASN A 137 -13.73 -11.85 9.53
CA ASN A 137 -13.70 -10.69 8.63
C ASN A 137 -15.09 -10.26 8.15
N CYS A 138 -16.16 -10.66 8.85
CA CYS A 138 -17.50 -10.20 8.54
C CYS A 138 -17.65 -8.69 8.82
N ASN A 139 -18.12 -7.94 7.82
CA ASN A 139 -18.37 -6.50 7.95
C ASN A 139 -19.83 -6.12 7.65
N THR A 140 -20.65 -7.06 7.17
CA THR A 140 -22.07 -6.86 6.88
C THR A 140 -22.89 -7.98 7.50
N PHE A 141 -23.86 -7.62 8.33
CA PHE A 141 -24.64 -8.54 9.14
C PHE A 141 -26.11 -8.51 8.75
N TYR A 142 -26.74 -9.68 8.71
CA TYR A 142 -28.16 -9.84 8.47
C TYR A 142 -28.83 -10.50 9.67
N LEU A 143 -29.85 -9.86 10.23
CA LEU A 143 -30.67 -10.45 11.29
C LEU A 143 -31.71 -11.38 10.66
N VAL A 144 -31.61 -12.68 10.94
CA VAL A 144 -32.52 -13.68 10.39
C VAL A 144 -33.95 -13.46 10.90
N ALA A 145 -34.88 -13.21 9.99
CA ALA A 145 -36.31 -13.07 10.28
C ALA A 145 -37.07 -14.39 10.07
N SER A 146 -38.31 -14.44 10.57
CA SER A 146 -39.16 -15.62 10.41
C SER A 146 -39.52 -15.81 8.94
N GLY A 147 -39.32 -17.02 8.43
CA GLY A 147 -39.57 -17.36 7.02
C GLY A 147 -38.38 -17.12 6.07
N ASP A 148 -37.25 -16.63 6.58
CA ASP A 148 -36.05 -16.50 5.77
C ASP A 148 -35.45 -17.86 5.40
N THR A 149 -34.89 -17.94 4.19
CA THR A 149 -34.09 -19.06 3.68
C THR A 149 -32.77 -18.50 3.14
N CYS A 150 -31.72 -19.31 2.94
CA CYS A 150 -30.52 -18.78 2.29
C CYS A 150 -30.81 -18.21 0.91
N THR A 151 -31.78 -18.76 0.17
CA THR A 151 -32.12 -18.25 -1.17
C THR A 151 -32.72 -16.86 -1.09
N THR A 152 -33.65 -16.63 -0.15
CA THR A 152 -34.29 -15.32 0.01
C THR A 152 -33.30 -14.28 0.52
N VAL A 153 -32.45 -14.64 1.49
CA VAL A 153 -31.39 -13.77 2.02
C VAL A 153 -30.33 -13.49 0.97
N ALA A 154 -29.84 -14.51 0.26
CA ALA A 154 -28.84 -14.34 -0.80
C ALA A 154 -29.34 -13.40 -1.92
N THR A 155 -30.59 -13.57 -2.34
CA THR A 155 -31.21 -12.68 -3.34
C THR A 155 -31.33 -11.25 -2.83
N LYS A 156 -31.74 -11.08 -1.57
CA LYS A 156 -31.91 -9.77 -0.94
C LYS A 156 -30.60 -9.01 -0.79
N GLU A 157 -29.55 -9.71 -0.39
CA GLU A 157 -28.22 -9.14 -0.16
C GLU A 157 -27.35 -9.15 -1.43
N GLY A 158 -27.85 -9.69 -2.55
CA GLY A 158 -27.12 -9.73 -3.82
C GLY A 158 -25.90 -10.64 -3.81
N ILE A 159 -25.90 -11.70 -2.99
CA ILE A 159 -24.81 -12.67 -2.84
C ILE A 159 -25.26 -14.07 -3.28
N THR A 160 -24.35 -15.05 -3.27
CA THR A 160 -24.69 -16.45 -3.52
C THR A 160 -25.02 -17.18 -2.22
N VAL A 161 -25.83 -18.24 -2.30
CA VAL A 161 -26.00 -19.18 -1.17
C VAL A 161 -24.65 -19.76 -0.73
N GLN A 162 -23.72 -19.98 -1.68
CA GLN A 162 -22.37 -20.43 -1.38
C GLN A 162 -21.63 -19.46 -0.45
N ASN A 163 -21.76 -18.15 -0.65
CA ASN A 163 -21.17 -17.15 0.24
C ASN A 163 -21.76 -17.25 1.65
N ILE A 164 -23.09 -17.40 1.77
CA ILE A 164 -23.75 -17.54 3.07
C ILE A 164 -23.24 -18.76 3.84
N VAL A 165 -23.16 -19.93 3.19
CA VAL A 165 -22.69 -21.16 3.88
C VAL A 165 -21.19 -21.13 4.16
N THR A 166 -20.41 -20.41 3.35
CA THR A 166 -18.95 -20.24 3.55
C THR A 166 -18.67 -19.32 4.74
N TRP A 167 -19.42 -18.22 4.87
CA TRP A 167 -19.23 -17.23 5.93
C TRP A 167 -19.92 -17.62 7.25
N ASN A 168 -20.86 -18.56 7.20
CA ASN A 168 -21.64 -19.02 8.34
C ASN A 168 -21.71 -20.56 8.38
N PRO A 169 -20.65 -21.25 8.81
CA PRO A 169 -20.60 -22.71 8.86
C PRO A 169 -21.76 -23.35 9.66
N ALA A 170 -22.25 -22.69 10.71
CA ALA A 170 -23.39 -23.16 11.51
C ALA A 170 -24.71 -23.25 10.73
N VAL A 171 -24.86 -22.50 9.63
CA VAL A 171 -26.04 -22.59 8.74
C VAL A 171 -26.09 -23.94 8.02
N GLY A 172 -24.94 -24.62 7.90
CA GLY A 172 -24.80 -25.92 7.26
C GLY A 172 -24.71 -25.82 5.74
N THR A 173 -24.02 -26.77 5.11
CA THR A 173 -23.81 -26.81 3.64
C THR A 173 -25.10 -26.92 2.84
N GLY A 174 -26.16 -27.49 3.43
CA GLY A 174 -27.50 -27.55 2.83
C GLY A 174 -28.39 -26.34 3.12
N CYS A 175 -27.89 -25.33 3.84
CA CYS A 175 -28.69 -24.22 4.37
C CYS A 175 -29.97 -24.66 5.09
N THR A 176 -29.81 -25.53 6.09
CA THR A 176 -30.95 -26.07 6.85
C THR A 176 -30.99 -25.60 8.29
N ASN A 177 -29.95 -24.88 8.76
CA ASN A 177 -29.78 -24.54 10.17
C ASN A 177 -29.59 -23.04 10.39
N MET A 178 -30.44 -22.22 9.77
CA MET A 178 -30.42 -20.77 9.94
C MET A 178 -31.29 -20.36 11.15
N TRP A 179 -30.68 -19.82 12.19
CA TRP A 179 -31.37 -19.51 13.45
C TRP A 179 -32.09 -18.17 13.39
N TYR A 180 -33.42 -18.20 13.54
CA TYR A 180 -34.24 -17.00 13.71
C TYR A 180 -33.75 -16.14 14.88
N GLY A 181 -33.65 -14.83 14.66
CA GLY A 181 -33.22 -13.87 15.69
C GLY A 181 -31.71 -13.80 15.92
N TYR A 182 -30.90 -14.50 15.11
CA TYR A 182 -29.44 -14.41 15.14
C TYR A 182 -28.92 -13.64 13.93
N TYR A 183 -27.82 -12.93 14.12
CA TYR A 183 -27.08 -12.32 13.03
C TYR A 183 -26.22 -13.37 12.31
N ILE A 184 -26.28 -13.31 10.98
CA ILE A 184 -25.39 -14.05 10.08
C ILE A 184 -24.58 -13.07 9.23
N CYS A 185 -23.44 -13.52 8.75
CA CYS A 185 -22.59 -12.77 7.86
C CYS A 185 -23.11 -12.80 6.42
N VAL A 186 -23.30 -11.63 5.82
CA VAL A 186 -23.69 -11.47 4.41
C VAL A 186 -22.71 -10.61 3.62
N GLY A 187 -21.59 -10.23 4.23
CA GLY A 187 -20.51 -9.54 3.57
C GLY A 187 -19.24 -9.55 4.42
N VAL A 188 -18.10 -9.73 3.75
CA VAL A 188 -16.78 -9.75 4.38
C VAL A 188 -15.91 -8.61 3.86
N SER A 189 -15.02 -8.10 4.71
CA SER A 189 -13.93 -7.23 4.28
C SER A 189 -12.80 -8.08 3.68
N GLY A 190 -12.40 -7.75 2.45
CA GLY A 190 -11.28 -8.38 1.75
C GLY A 190 -9.91 -7.90 2.21
#